data_AF-A0A422QL77-F1
#
_entry.id   AF-A0A422QL77-F1
#
_cell.length_a   1.000
_cell.length_b   1.000
_cell.length_c   1.000
_cell.angle_alpha   90.00
_cell.angle_beta   90.00
_cell.angle_gamma   90.00
#
_symmetry.space_group_name_H-M   'P 1'
#
loop_
_entity.id
_entity.type
_entity.pdbx_description
1 polymer ?
#
loop_
_entity_poly.entity_id
_entity_poly.type
_entity_poly.pdbx_seq_one_letter_code
_entity_poly.pdbx_strand_id
1 'polypeptide(L)'
;MVHNPGVISGISSLFKSLFGLAVSRVELAALELSEIRNHVIELLAIFAAAVLAVWFAIAFGAMTVVALAWESMGWTILLIMFAVFALITAVLVTKGLALLKQNKLAFPATMKELKNDREMLM
;
A
#
# COMPACT_ATOMS: atom_id res chain seq x y z
N MET A 1 45.65 -49.45 -1.20
CA MET A 1 45.02 -48.79 -2.36
C MET A 1 43.52 -49.02 -2.30
N VAL A 2 42.72 -48.08 -1.77
CA VAL A 2 41.28 -47.95 -2.07
C VAL A 2 40.92 -46.47 -1.89
N HIS A 3 40.89 -45.70 -2.98
CA HIS A 3 40.35 -44.34 -3.00
C HIS A 3 38.90 -44.48 -3.48
N ASN A 4 37.92 -44.23 -2.61
CA ASN A 4 36.50 -44.42 -2.93
C ASN A 4 35.94 -43.13 -3.59
N PRO A 5 35.84 -43.04 -4.92
CA PRO A 5 35.56 -41.78 -5.63
C PRO A 5 34.07 -41.39 -5.59
N GLY A 6 33.19 -42.32 -5.16
CA GLY A 6 31.74 -42.18 -5.25
C GLY A 6 31.12 -41.19 -4.25
N VAL A 7 31.72 -41.00 -3.07
CA VAL A 7 31.14 -40.15 -2.01
C VAL A 7 31.30 -38.67 -2.34
N ILE A 8 32.47 -38.28 -2.87
CA ILE A 8 32.77 -36.91 -3.31
C ILE A 8 31.90 -36.54 -4.52
N SER A 9 31.67 -37.49 -5.44
CA SER A 9 30.78 -37.32 -6.58
C SER A 9 29.31 -37.16 -6.17
N GLY A 10 28.83 -37.96 -5.20
CA GLY A 10 27.47 -37.86 -4.67
C GLY A 10 27.21 -36.53 -3.94
N ILE A 11 28.16 -36.06 -3.14
CA ILE A 11 28.04 -34.74 -2.48
C ILE A 11 27.98 -33.62 -3.53
N SER A 12 28.81 -33.68 -4.57
CA SER A 12 28.78 -32.69 -5.66
C SER A 12 27.44 -32.68 -6.40
N SER A 13 26.82 -33.85 -6.64
CA SER A 13 25.50 -33.91 -7.29
C SER A 13 24.39 -33.36 -6.39
N LEU A 14 24.42 -33.66 -5.09
CA LEU A 14 23.47 -33.13 -4.11
C LEU A 14 23.54 -31.61 -4.01
N PHE A 15 24.76 -31.05 -3.97
CA PHE A 15 24.96 -29.60 -4.01
C PHE A 15 24.38 -28.98 -5.29
N LYS A 16 24.59 -29.62 -6.45
CA LYS A 16 24.07 -29.13 -7.74
C LYS A 16 22.53 -29.16 -7.78
N SER A 17 21.92 -30.20 -7.23
CA SER A 17 20.46 -30.32 -7.12
C SER A 17 19.87 -29.31 -6.13
N LEU A 18 20.51 -29.08 -4.98
CA LEU A 18 20.07 -28.07 -4.01
C LEU A 18 20.17 -26.65 -4.59
N PHE A 19 21.23 -26.36 -5.35
CA PHE A 19 21.38 -25.08 -6.02
C PHE A 19 20.33 -24.87 -7.11
N GLY A 20 20.03 -25.91 -7.91
CA GLY A 20 18.97 -25.87 -8.92
C GLY A 20 17.58 -25.65 -8.32
N LEU A 21 17.29 -26.26 -7.17
CA LEU A 21 16.04 -26.03 -6.44
C LEU A 21 15.97 -24.61 -5.86
N ALA A 22 17.06 -24.11 -5.28
CA ALA A 22 17.12 -22.74 -4.76
C ALA A 22 16.92 -21.70 -5.87
N VAL A 23 17.59 -21.87 -7.02
CA VAL A 23 17.41 -21.01 -8.20
C VAL A 23 15.98 -21.06 -8.69
N SER A 24 15.38 -22.25 -8.82
CA SER A 24 13.98 -22.39 -9.25
C SER A 24 12.99 -21.70 -8.30
N ARG A 25 13.23 -21.74 -6.98
CA ARG A 25 12.41 -21.01 -6.00
C ARG A 25 12.57 -19.50 -6.12
N VAL A 26 13.79 -19.03 -6.41
CA VAL A 26 14.06 -17.60 -6.65
C VAL A 26 13.42 -17.12 -7.95
N GLU A 27 13.47 -17.92 -9.02
CA GLU A 27 12.81 -17.62 -10.30
C GLU A 27 11.29 -17.55 -10.15
N LEU A 28 10.70 -18.51 -9.41
CA LEU A 28 9.28 -18.49 -9.06
C LEU A 28 8.91 -17.26 -8.22
N ALA A 29 9.68 -16.97 -7.16
CA ALA A 29 9.43 -15.79 -6.33
C ALA A 29 9.57 -14.48 -7.14
N ALA A 30 10.54 -14.40 -8.05
CA ALA A 30 10.72 -13.23 -8.92
C ALA A 30 9.56 -13.06 -9.92
N LEU A 31 9.03 -14.15 -10.45
CA LEU A 31 7.84 -14.16 -11.31
C LEU A 31 6.59 -13.76 -10.55
N GLU A 32 6.34 -14.35 -9.38
CA GLU A 32 5.21 -13.99 -8.51
C GLU A 32 5.29 -12.52 -8.07
N LEU A 33 6.49 -12.02 -7.73
CA LEU A 33 6.69 -10.62 -7.37
C LEU A 33 6.42 -9.67 -8.54
N SER A 34 6.82 -10.06 -9.76
CA SER A 34 6.55 -9.33 -11.00
C SER A 34 5.04 -9.25 -11.28
N GLU A 35 4.33 -10.37 -11.11
CA GLU A 35 2.89 -10.44 -11.34
C GLU A 35 2.10 -9.64 -10.29
N ILE A 36 2.48 -9.74 -9.02
CA ILE A 36 1.92 -8.91 -7.93
C ILE A 36 2.20 -7.43 -8.21
N ARG A 37 3.40 -7.07 -8.65
CA ARG A 37 3.73 -5.67 -8.99
C ARG A 37 2.80 -5.14 -10.09
N ASN A 38 2.53 -5.92 -11.13
CA ASN A 38 1.67 -5.47 -12.23
C ASN A 38 0.22 -5.24 -11.74
N HIS A 39 -0.32 -6.18 -10.96
CA HIS A 39 -1.64 -6.02 -10.34
C HIS A 39 -1.69 -4.85 -9.35
N VAL A 40 -0.63 -4.60 -8.59
CA VAL A 40 -0.54 -3.45 -7.68
C VAL A 40 -0.51 -2.13 -8.46
N ILE A 41 0.21 -2.05 -9.57
CA ILE A 41 0.23 -0.86 -10.43
C ILE A 41 -1.15 -0.62 -11.05
N GLU A 42 -1.81 -1.66 -11.53
CA GLU A 42 -3.18 -1.57 -12.06
C GLU A 42 -4.17 -1.11 -10.98
N LEU A 43 -4.11 -1.71 -9.79
CA LEU A 43 -4.96 -1.34 -8.67
C LEU A 43 -4.69 0.10 -8.20
N LEU A 44 -3.43 0.54 -8.16
CA LEU A 44 -3.06 1.92 -7.87
C LEU A 44 -3.60 2.88 -8.93
N ALA A 45 -3.53 2.52 -10.21
CA ALA A 45 -4.06 3.34 -11.30
C ALA A 45 -5.59 3.47 -11.19
N ILE A 46 -6.32 2.38 -10.95
CA ILE A 46 -7.77 2.39 -10.73
C ILE A 46 -8.11 3.21 -9.49
N PHE A 47 -7.37 3.03 -8.40
CA PHE A 47 -7.60 3.78 -7.16
C PHE A 47 -7.36 5.28 -7.36
N ALA A 48 -6.27 5.67 -8.03
CA ALA A 48 -5.99 7.06 -8.36
C ALA A 48 -7.10 7.66 -9.24
N ALA A 49 -7.54 6.93 -10.27
CA ALA A 49 -8.66 7.34 -11.11
C ALA A 49 -9.97 7.50 -10.31
N ALA A 50 -10.25 6.58 -9.39
CA ALA A 50 -11.41 6.64 -8.51
C ALA A 50 -11.35 7.85 -7.57
N VAL A 51 -10.21 8.12 -6.94
CA VAL A 51 -10.02 9.31 -6.09
C VAL A 51 -10.24 10.60 -6.89
N LEU A 52 -9.69 10.69 -8.11
CA LEU A 52 -9.89 11.84 -8.99
C LEU A 52 -11.38 11.99 -9.38
N ALA A 53 -12.04 10.90 -9.77
CA ALA A 53 -13.46 10.92 -10.13
C ALA A 53 -14.35 11.37 -8.96
N VAL A 54 -14.09 10.86 -7.74
CA VAL A 54 -14.77 11.29 -6.52
C VAL A 54 -14.52 12.77 -6.24
N TRP A 55 -13.29 13.25 -6.44
CA TRP A 55 -12.95 14.65 -6.26
C TRP A 55 -13.75 15.57 -7.19
N PHE A 56 -13.82 15.22 -8.48
CA PHE A 56 -14.64 15.94 -9.45
C PHE A 56 -16.14 15.88 -9.09
N ALA A 57 -16.64 14.71 -8.70
CA ALA A 57 -18.04 14.55 -8.30
C ALA A 57 -18.40 15.46 -7.11
N ILE A 58 -17.54 15.53 -6.09
CA ILE A 58 -17.73 16.41 -4.93
C ILE A 58 -17.67 17.88 -5.36
N ALA A 59 -16.69 18.28 -6.19
CA ALA A 59 -16.52 19.66 -6.63
C ALA A 59 -17.72 20.15 -7.46
N PHE A 60 -18.13 19.37 -8.47
CA PHE A 60 -19.30 19.69 -9.27
C PHE A 60 -20.60 19.64 -8.46
N GLY A 61 -20.76 18.64 -7.59
CA GLY A 61 -21.90 18.56 -6.69
C GLY A 61 -22.02 19.80 -5.79
N ALA A 62 -20.92 20.22 -5.17
CA ALA A 62 -20.88 21.43 -4.36
C ALA A 62 -21.24 22.68 -5.18
N MET A 63 -20.68 22.83 -6.39
CA MET A 63 -21.03 23.93 -7.29
C MET A 63 -22.51 23.92 -7.67
N THR A 64 -23.10 22.76 -7.95
CA THR A 64 -24.53 22.63 -8.25
C THR A 64 -25.38 23.05 -7.06
N VAL A 65 -25.05 22.61 -5.84
CA VAL A 65 -25.80 23.02 -4.64
C VAL A 65 -25.69 24.54 -4.42
N VAL A 66 -24.49 25.12 -4.57
CA VAL A 66 -24.31 26.57 -4.47
C VAL A 66 -25.14 27.30 -5.52
N ALA A 67 -25.10 26.87 -6.78
CA ALA A 67 -25.84 27.50 -7.87
C ALA A 67 -27.36 27.44 -7.65
N LEU A 68 -27.89 26.30 -7.20
CA LEU A 68 -29.32 26.13 -6.93
C LEU A 68 -29.79 26.97 -5.74
N ALA A 69 -28.97 27.10 -4.70
CA ALA A 69 -29.32 27.85 -3.50
C ALA A 69 -28.92 29.35 -3.57
N TRP A 70 -28.21 29.76 -4.62
CA TRP A 70 -27.68 31.12 -4.76
C TRP A 70 -28.77 32.18 -4.73
N GLU A 71 -29.85 31.98 -5.48
CA GLU A 71 -30.97 32.94 -5.54
C GLU A 71 -31.69 33.08 -4.19
N SER A 72 -31.71 32.02 -3.37
CA SER A 72 -32.41 32.04 -2.07
C SER A 72 -31.53 32.53 -0.91
N MET A 73 -30.23 32.23 -0.92
CA MET A 73 -29.35 32.41 0.24
C MET A 73 -28.13 33.31 -0.06
N GLY A 74 -27.86 33.59 -1.33
CA GLY A 74 -26.71 34.36 -1.79
C GLY A 74 -25.40 33.80 -1.23
N TRP A 75 -24.59 34.67 -0.65
CA TRP A 75 -23.30 34.31 -0.05
C TRP A 75 -23.40 33.37 1.16
N THR A 76 -24.55 33.30 1.84
CA THR A 76 -24.73 32.48 3.06
C THR A 76 -24.53 30.99 2.78
N ILE A 77 -24.90 30.51 1.58
CA ILE A 77 -24.72 29.10 1.22
C ILE A 77 -23.24 28.70 1.21
N LEU A 78 -22.33 29.63 0.88
CA LEU A 78 -20.89 29.35 0.87
C LEU A 78 -20.39 29.07 2.29
N LEU A 79 -20.86 29.81 3.29
CA LEU A 79 -20.53 29.55 4.69
C LEU A 79 -21.11 28.23 5.20
N ILE A 80 -22.34 27.90 4.80
CA ILE A 80 -22.96 26.62 5.15
C ILE A 80 -22.15 25.47 4.54
N MET A 81 -21.80 25.56 3.26
CA MET A 81 -21.00 24.55 2.57
C MET A 81 -19.62 24.40 3.22
N PHE A 82 -18.99 25.52 3.57
CA PHE A 82 -17.72 25.53 4.30
C PHE A 82 -17.86 24.81 5.64
N ALA A 83 -18.90 25.10 6.43
CA ALA A 83 -19.15 24.44 7.71
C ALA A 83 -19.35 22.93 7.54
N VAL A 84 -20.09 22.50 6.50
CA VAL A 84 -20.28 21.07 6.18
C VAL A 84 -18.94 20.40 5.84
N PHE A 85 -18.14 20.98 4.96
CA PHE A 85 -16.83 20.42 4.60
C PHE A 85 -15.84 20.44 5.77
N ALA A 86 -15.86 21.48 6.60
CA ALA A 86 -15.05 21.56 7.81
C ALA A 86 -15.42 20.45 8.81
N LEU A 87 -16.72 20.19 8.98
CA LEU A 87 -17.21 19.12 9.85
C LEU A 87 -16.80 17.74 9.33
N ILE A 88 -16.96 17.49 8.03
CA ILE A 88 -16.49 16.25 7.39
C ILE A 88 -14.98 16.09 7.62
N THR A 89 -14.20 17.14 7.40
CA THR A 89 -12.74 17.13 7.62
C THR A 89 -12.41 16.81 9.07
N ALA A 90 -13.09 17.43 10.04
CA ALA A 90 -12.87 17.17 11.46
C ALA A 90 -13.17 15.69 11.81
N VAL A 91 -14.24 15.11 11.27
CA VAL A 91 -14.56 13.68 11.45
C VAL A 91 -13.49 12.79 10.82
N LEU A 92 -13.03 13.10 9.60
CA LEU A 92 -11.98 12.30 8.94
C LEU A 92 -10.65 12.37 9.70
N VAL A 93 -10.24 13.57 10.13
CA VAL A 93 -9.00 13.78 10.91
C VAL A 93 -9.08 13.06 12.25
N THR A 94 -10.18 13.19 12.98
CA THR A 94 -10.33 12.50 14.28
C THR A 94 -10.34 10.99 14.13
N LYS A 95 -10.99 10.44 13.10
CA LYS A 95 -10.93 9.00 12.79
C LYS A 95 -9.53 8.57 12.37
N GLY A 96 -8.83 9.35 11.54
CA GLY A 96 -7.45 9.08 11.15
C GLY A 96 -6.50 9.06 12.35
N LEU A 97 -6.60 10.06 13.23
CA LEU A 97 -5.85 10.11 14.48
C LEU A 97 -6.21 8.96 15.42
N ALA A 98 -7.48 8.54 15.47
CA ALA A 98 -7.90 7.38 16.26
C ALA A 98 -7.30 6.07 15.71
N LEU A 99 -7.23 5.89 14.39
CA LEU A 99 -6.58 4.73 13.76
C LEU A 99 -5.07 4.69 14.03
N LEU A 100 -4.41 5.84 14.01
CA LEU A 100 -2.99 5.97 14.38
C LEU A 100 -2.77 5.62 15.85
N LYS A 101 -3.62 6.15 16.76
CA LYS A 101 -3.57 5.84 18.20
C LYS A 101 -3.87 4.38 18.53
N GLN A 102 -4.66 3.71 17.71
CA GLN A 102 -4.97 2.28 17.87
C GLN A 102 -3.83 1.34 17.44
N ASN A 103 -2.66 1.87 17.03
CA ASN A 103 -1.49 1.07 16.60
C ASN A 103 -1.79 0.09 15.44
N LYS A 104 -2.94 0.23 14.77
CA LYS A 104 -3.37 -0.64 13.66
C LYS A 104 -2.68 -0.31 12.33
N LEU A 105 -2.04 0.85 12.24
CA LEU A 105 -1.22 1.27 11.10
C LEU A 105 0.27 1.02 11.31
N ALA A 106 0.69 0.71 12.54
CA ALA A 106 2.01 0.15 12.76
C ALA A 106 1.95 -1.28 12.23
N PHE A 107 2.34 -1.49 10.96
CA PHE A 107 2.73 -2.80 10.46
C PHE A 107 3.68 -3.42 11.50
N PRO A 108 3.22 -4.33 12.37
CA PRO A 108 3.99 -4.75 13.54
C PRO A 108 5.23 -5.55 13.11
N ALA A 109 5.18 -6.12 11.90
CA ALA A 109 6.28 -6.80 11.24
C ALA A 109 7.33 -5.81 10.72
N THR A 110 6.94 -4.79 9.94
CA THR A 110 7.88 -3.87 9.28
C THR A 110 8.59 -2.92 10.25
N MET A 111 7.90 -2.46 11.31
CA MET A 111 8.53 -1.59 12.31
C MET A 111 9.53 -2.36 13.20
N LYS A 112 9.32 -3.67 13.37
CA LYS A 112 10.23 -4.55 14.11
C LYS A 112 11.49 -4.86 13.28
N GLU A 113 11.34 -5.04 11.97
CA GLU A 113 12.48 -5.18 11.04
C GLU A 113 13.30 -3.89 10.95
N LEU A 114 12.66 -2.73 10.78
CA LEU A 114 13.37 -1.43 10.73
C LEU A 114 14.10 -1.08 12.04
N LYS A 115 13.56 -1.51 13.18
CA LYS A 115 14.20 -1.28 14.49
C LYS A 115 15.40 -2.20 14.72
N ASN A 116 15.33 -3.47 14.31
CA ASN A 116 16.48 -4.38 14.37
C ASN A 116 17.62 -3.94 13.45
N ASP A 117 17.30 -3.46 12.23
CA ASP A 117 18.33 -2.92 11.32
C ASP A 117 18.99 -1.67 11.90
N ARG A 118 18.24 -0.81 12.59
CA ARG A 118 18.79 0.36 13.28
C ARG A 118 19.66 0.00 14.48
N GLU A 119 19.32 -1.05 15.22
CA GLU A 119 20.13 -1.55 16.35
C GLU A 119 21.39 -2.28 15.90
N MET A 120 21.46 -2.74 14.64
CA MET A 120 22.68 -3.34 14.07
C MET A 120 23.64 -2.28 13.48
N LEU A 121 23.15 -1.06 13.24
CA LEU A 121 23.93 0.07 12.70
C LEU A 121 24.48 1.03 13.77
N MET A 122 24.03 0.91 15.03
CA MET A 122 24.58 1.65 16.19
C MET A 122 25.27 0.69 17.16
#